data_AF-A9YF47-F1
#
_entry.id   AF-A9YF47-F1
#
_cell.length_a   1.000
_cell.length_b   1.000
_cell.length_c   1.000
_cell.angle_alpha   90.00
_cell.angle_beta   90.00
_cell.angle_gamma   90.00
#
_symmetry.space_group_name_H-M   'P 1'
#
loop_
_entity.id
_entity.type
_entity.pdbx_description
1 polymer ?
#
loop_
_entity_poly.entity_id
_entity_poly.type
_entity_poly.pdbx_seq_one_letter_code
_entity_poly.pdbx_strand_id
1 'polypeptide(L)'
;QSVGRFNEDQIREARDKVLKEMFDDYTGATSIYNSNGYGRKTPTELSNLMQGMYRDLLAKKEELSFLNDELSRTIDKKIESDNANKQRIGQLKQEIKDLQEAMQGVADTLSQASRKVGELSAQNKALQAEAEAAAQKALDALNNKNEQIAKLANENDDLKEAIEGYVDTIQQASREVTAKQQEIAAAQLQLETKNAEIENLKLQDEMKAEEIAKLESEA
;
A
#
# COMPACT_ATOMS: atom_id res chain seq x y z
N GLN A 1 -80.93 -2.91 -43.80
CA GLN A 1 -81.33 -4.30 -43.49
C GLN A 1 -80.06 -5.08 -43.22
N SER A 2 -79.82 -5.47 -41.96
CA SER A 2 -78.66 -6.27 -41.57
C SER A 2 -78.95 -7.73 -41.91
N VAL A 3 -78.19 -8.31 -42.83
CA VAL A 3 -78.25 -9.74 -43.14
C VAL A 3 -77.58 -10.44 -41.95
N GLY A 4 -78.37 -11.08 -41.09
CA GLY A 4 -77.89 -11.77 -39.91
C GLY A 4 -76.82 -12.79 -40.29
N ARG A 5 -75.63 -12.68 -39.69
CA ARG A 5 -74.60 -13.72 -39.79
C ARG A 5 -75.15 -14.98 -39.11
N PHE A 6 -75.27 -16.07 -39.85
CA PHE A 6 -75.57 -17.38 -39.26
C PHE A 6 -74.50 -17.70 -38.21
N ASN A 7 -74.92 -18.18 -37.04
CA ASN A 7 -73.98 -18.68 -36.04
C ASN A 7 -73.45 -20.07 -36.46
N GLU A 8 -72.33 -20.49 -35.88
CA GLU A 8 -71.62 -21.72 -36.27
C GLU A 8 -72.51 -22.97 -36.11
N ASP A 9 -73.41 -22.95 -35.14
CA ASP A 9 -74.41 -24.00 -34.91
C ASP A 9 -75.48 -24.02 -36.02
N GLN A 10 -75.98 -22.87 -36.49
CA GLN A 10 -76.91 -22.77 -37.62
C GLN A 10 -76.26 -23.25 -38.93
N ILE A 11 -74.97 -22.98 -39.12
CA ILE A 11 -74.23 -23.47 -40.28
C ILE A 11 -74.04 -24.98 -40.19
N ARG A 12 -73.73 -25.52 -39.00
CA ARG A 12 -73.62 -26.97 -38.76
C ARG A 12 -74.96 -27.67 -38.99
N GLU A 13 -76.06 -27.11 -38.48
CA GLU A 13 -77.41 -27.64 -38.65
C GLU A 13 -77.86 -27.61 -40.11
N ALA A 14 -77.62 -26.50 -40.82
CA ALA A 14 -77.90 -26.40 -42.25
C ALA A 14 -77.07 -27.40 -43.08
N ARG A 15 -75.79 -27.57 -42.73
CA ARG A 15 -74.90 -28.57 -43.35
C ARG A 15 -75.38 -30.00 -43.10
N ASP A 16 -75.77 -30.33 -41.87
CA ASP A 16 -76.29 -31.66 -41.52
C ASP A 16 -77.62 -31.95 -42.22
N LYS A 17 -78.47 -30.93 -42.39
CA LYS A 17 -79.71 -31.03 -43.16
C LYS A 17 -79.45 -31.31 -44.64
N VAL A 18 -78.56 -30.54 -45.27
CA VAL A 18 -78.18 -30.75 -46.68
C VAL A 18 -77.52 -32.12 -46.88
N LEU A 19 -76.70 -32.58 -45.93
CA LEU A 19 -76.12 -33.92 -45.97
C LEU A 19 -77.17 -35.01 -45.91
N LYS A 20 -78.16 -34.85 -45.05
CA LYS A 20 -79.28 -35.77 -44.95
C LYS A 20 -80.06 -35.83 -46.26
N GLU A 21 -80.41 -34.68 -46.82
CA GLU A 21 -81.14 -34.59 -48.10
C GLU A 21 -80.33 -35.22 -49.27
N MET A 22 -79.03 -34.89 -49.40
CA MET A 22 -78.17 -35.44 -50.47
C MET A 22 -78.03 -36.96 -50.46
N PHE A 23 -78.01 -37.58 -49.28
CA PHE A 23 -77.81 -39.02 -49.14
C PHE A 23 -79.12 -39.81 -48.98
N ASP A 24 -80.20 -39.20 -48.46
CA ASP A 24 -81.52 -39.83 -48.38
C ASP A 24 -82.22 -39.87 -49.76
N ASP A 25 -81.98 -38.87 -50.63
CA ASP A 25 -82.44 -38.87 -52.02
C ASP A 25 -81.65 -39.82 -52.94
N TYR A 26 -80.57 -40.45 -52.41
CA TYR A 26 -79.81 -41.48 -53.11
C TYR A 26 -80.61 -42.80 -53.19
N THR A 27 -81.62 -42.80 -54.05
CA THR A 27 -82.54 -43.92 -54.32
C THR A 27 -82.01 -44.91 -55.36
N GLY A 28 -80.72 -44.81 -55.73
CA GLY A 28 -80.07 -45.64 -56.76
C GLY A 28 -79.91 -47.14 -56.43
N ALA A 29 -80.47 -47.62 -55.32
CA ALA A 29 -80.45 -49.02 -54.94
C ALA A 29 -81.78 -49.69 -55.29
N THR A 30 -81.95 -50.11 -56.54
CA THR A 30 -82.90 -51.18 -56.86
C THR A 30 -82.41 -52.47 -56.19
N SER A 31 -83.27 -53.08 -55.37
CA SER A 31 -82.99 -54.38 -54.75
C SER A 31 -82.88 -55.46 -55.82
N ILE A 32 -81.67 -55.85 -56.20
CA ILE A 32 -81.42 -57.08 -56.97
C ILE A 32 -80.95 -58.14 -55.98
N TYR A 33 -81.79 -59.16 -55.76
CA TYR A 33 -81.46 -60.36 -54.99
C TYR A 33 -80.39 -61.18 -55.71
N ASN A 34 -79.25 -61.48 -55.05
CA ASN A 34 -78.84 -62.88 -54.83
C ASN A 34 -77.66 -63.10 -53.86
N SER A 35 -77.80 -64.20 -53.12
CA SER A 35 -76.88 -65.14 -52.42
C SER A 35 -75.45 -64.75 -52.01
N ASN A 36 -75.16 -64.83 -50.70
CA ASN A 36 -74.02 -65.54 -50.06
C ASN A 36 -73.63 -64.94 -48.69
N GLY A 37 -74.51 -65.01 -47.69
CA GLY A 37 -74.16 -64.85 -46.27
C GLY A 37 -73.74 -63.45 -45.78
N TYR A 38 -73.44 -62.51 -46.68
CA TYR A 38 -73.20 -61.11 -46.34
C TYR A 38 -74.50 -60.31 -46.48
N GLY A 39 -75.07 -59.84 -45.37
CA GLY A 39 -76.25 -58.98 -45.39
C GLY A 39 -75.98 -57.69 -46.18
N ARG A 40 -76.78 -57.41 -47.21
CA ARG A 40 -76.71 -56.14 -47.95
C ARG A 40 -77.31 -55.02 -47.11
N LYS A 41 -76.59 -53.91 -47.01
CA LYS A 41 -77.10 -52.68 -46.41
C LYS A 41 -78.28 -52.17 -47.25
N THR A 42 -79.38 -51.86 -46.59
CA THR A 42 -80.51 -51.13 -47.16
C THR A 42 -80.06 -49.76 -47.66
N PRO A 43 -80.80 -49.11 -48.58
CA PRO A 43 -80.51 -47.75 -49.03
C PRO A 43 -80.32 -46.77 -47.86
N THR A 44 -81.12 -46.93 -46.80
CA THR A 44 -81.01 -46.17 -45.55
C THR A 44 -79.70 -46.43 -44.79
N GLU A 45 -79.26 -47.69 -44.68
CA GLU A 45 -77.98 -48.04 -44.04
C GLU A 45 -76.77 -47.53 -44.85
N LEU A 46 -76.89 -47.45 -46.18
CA LEU A 46 -75.87 -46.87 -47.04
C LEU A 46 -75.83 -45.34 -46.93
N SER A 47 -76.99 -44.67 -46.93
CA SER A 47 -77.11 -43.22 -46.68
C SER A 47 -76.45 -42.84 -45.36
N ASN A 48 -76.79 -43.55 -44.28
CA ASN A 48 -76.21 -43.32 -42.94
C ASN A 48 -74.68 -43.50 -42.92
N LEU A 49 -74.16 -44.51 -43.62
CA LEU A 49 -72.72 -44.74 -43.72
C LEU A 49 -72.02 -43.59 -44.48
N MET A 50 -72.59 -43.16 -45.62
CA MET A 50 -72.03 -42.07 -46.42
C MET A 50 -72.09 -40.72 -45.68
N GLN A 51 -73.19 -40.44 -44.96
CA GLN A 51 -73.29 -39.29 -44.06
C GLN A 51 -72.21 -39.33 -42.97
N GLY A 52 -71.99 -40.49 -42.35
CA GLY A 52 -70.94 -40.68 -41.33
C GLY A 52 -69.54 -40.40 -41.88
N MET A 53 -69.19 -41.01 -43.01
CA MET A 53 -67.87 -40.78 -43.65
C MET A 53 -67.65 -39.32 -44.03
N TYR A 54 -68.70 -38.62 -44.50
CA TYR A 54 -68.57 -37.21 -44.86
C TYR A 54 -68.43 -36.31 -43.63
N ARG A 55 -69.15 -36.60 -42.53
CA ARG A 55 -68.94 -35.90 -41.24
C ARG A 55 -67.51 -36.10 -40.73
N ASP A 56 -67.00 -37.33 -40.77
CA ASP A 56 -65.62 -37.64 -40.37
C ASP A 56 -64.59 -36.90 -41.23
N LEU A 57 -64.81 -36.82 -42.55
CA LEU A 57 -63.93 -36.08 -43.46
C LEU A 57 -63.91 -34.58 -43.14
N LEU A 58 -65.06 -34.00 -42.82
CA LEU A 58 -65.16 -32.60 -42.41
C LEU A 58 -64.46 -32.35 -41.06
N ALA A 59 -64.67 -33.23 -40.07
CA ALA A 59 -63.99 -33.14 -38.78
C ALA A 59 -62.46 -33.19 -38.94
N LYS A 60 -61.96 -34.13 -39.74
CA LYS A 60 -60.52 -34.22 -40.06
C LYS A 60 -59.98 -32.98 -40.76
N LYS A 61 -60.78 -32.34 -41.63
CA LYS A 61 -60.39 -31.08 -42.29
C LYS A 61 -60.29 -29.93 -41.28
N GLU A 62 -61.25 -29.84 -40.35
CA GLU A 62 -61.24 -28.85 -39.26
C GLU A 62 -60.04 -29.07 -38.33
N GLU A 63 -59.76 -30.32 -37.93
CA GLU A 63 -58.57 -30.71 -37.15
C GLU A 63 -57.26 -30.35 -37.85
N LEU A 64 -57.16 -30.62 -39.16
CA LEU A 64 -55.96 -30.30 -39.95
C LEU A 64 -55.74 -28.79 -40.04
N SER A 65 -56.81 -28.00 -40.18
CA SER A 65 -56.71 -26.53 -40.14
C SER A 65 -56.21 -26.04 -38.79
N PHE A 66 -56.78 -26.56 -37.69
CA PHE A 66 -56.35 -26.22 -36.34
C PHE A 66 -54.88 -26.58 -36.08
N LEU A 67 -54.47 -27.78 -36.49
CA LEU A 67 -53.09 -28.23 -36.34
C LEU A 67 -52.12 -27.37 -37.15
N ASN A 68 -52.51 -26.94 -38.34
CA ASN A 68 -51.70 -26.05 -39.17
C ASN A 68 -51.52 -24.67 -38.53
N ASP A 69 -52.57 -24.11 -37.93
CA ASP A 69 -52.49 -22.84 -37.20
C ASP A 69 -51.60 -22.95 -35.96
N GLU A 70 -51.73 -24.03 -35.20
CA GLU A 70 -50.92 -24.25 -33.99
C GLU A 70 -49.45 -24.52 -34.33
N LEU A 71 -49.18 -25.24 -35.42
CA LEU A 71 -47.84 -25.42 -35.95
C LEU A 71 -47.23 -24.08 -36.38
N SER A 72 -48.00 -23.25 -37.08
CA SER A 72 -47.55 -21.91 -37.51
C SER A 72 -47.18 -21.03 -36.31
N ARG A 73 -48.04 -20.97 -35.29
CA ARG A 73 -47.75 -20.26 -34.04
C ARG A 73 -46.51 -20.79 -33.33
N THR A 74 -46.30 -22.10 -33.34
CA THR A 74 -45.13 -22.73 -32.72
C THR A 74 -43.85 -22.36 -33.46
N ILE A 75 -43.89 -22.35 -34.79
CA ILE A 75 -42.78 -21.92 -35.64
C ILE A 75 -42.44 -20.45 -35.37
N ASP A 76 -43.45 -19.57 -35.34
CA ASP A 76 -43.24 -18.13 -35.08
C ASP A 76 -42.59 -17.89 -33.72
N LYS A 77 -43.11 -18.51 -32.65
CA LYS A 77 -42.52 -18.42 -31.30
C LYS A 77 -41.07 -18.92 -31.27
N LYS A 78 -40.77 -20.00 -32.01
CA LYS A 78 -39.42 -20.54 -32.09
C LYS A 78 -38.48 -19.57 -32.82
N ILE A 79 -38.93 -18.96 -33.91
CA ILE A 79 -38.16 -17.95 -34.65
C ILE A 79 -37.86 -16.74 -33.75
N GLU A 80 -38.86 -16.24 -33.02
CA GLU A 80 -38.69 -15.13 -32.06
C GLU A 80 -37.66 -15.48 -30.98
N SER A 81 -37.78 -16.66 -30.37
CA SER A 81 -36.85 -17.13 -29.34
C SER A 81 -35.42 -17.31 -29.89
N ASP A 82 -35.28 -17.90 -31.07
CA ASP A 82 -33.98 -18.10 -31.72
C ASP A 82 -33.32 -16.74 -32.06
N ASN A 83 -34.10 -15.76 -32.47
CA ASN A 83 -33.60 -14.40 -32.75
C ASN A 83 -33.17 -13.68 -31.46
N ALA A 84 -33.95 -13.76 -30.39
CA ALA A 84 -33.57 -13.22 -29.08
C ALA A 84 -32.28 -13.85 -28.55
N ASN A 85 -32.15 -15.18 -28.69
CA ASN A 85 -30.95 -15.92 -28.29
C ASN A 85 -29.72 -15.48 -29.09
N LYS A 86 -29.84 -15.31 -30.41
CA LYS A 86 -28.75 -14.78 -31.26
C LYS A 86 -28.29 -13.40 -30.81
N GLN A 87 -29.23 -12.51 -30.49
CA GLN A 87 -28.89 -11.18 -29.97
C GLN A 87 -28.16 -11.26 -28.63
N ARG A 88 -28.63 -12.10 -27.71
CA ARG A 88 -27.99 -12.29 -26.40
C ARG A 88 -26.58 -12.88 -26.53
N ILE A 89 -26.39 -13.84 -27.44
CA ILE A 89 -25.05 -14.39 -27.76
C ILE A 89 -24.13 -13.29 -28.28
N GLY A 90 -24.64 -12.38 -29.13
CA GLY A 90 -23.87 -11.23 -29.61
C GLY A 90 -23.42 -10.30 -28.49
N GLN A 91 -24.33 -9.95 -27.57
CA GLN A 91 -24.00 -9.13 -26.39
C GLN A 91 -22.97 -9.81 -25.49
N LEU A 92 -23.15 -11.09 -25.17
CA LEU A 92 -22.22 -11.84 -24.33
C LEU A 92 -20.81 -11.91 -24.93
N LYS A 93 -20.69 -12.03 -26.27
CA LYS A 93 -19.39 -11.99 -26.94
C LYS A 93 -18.70 -10.63 -26.77
N GLN A 94 -19.46 -9.54 -26.84
CA GLN A 94 -18.92 -8.21 -26.61
C GLN A 94 -18.51 -8.02 -25.16
N GLU A 95 -19.35 -8.41 -24.20
CA GLU A 95 -19.04 -8.37 -22.76
C GLU A 95 -17.76 -9.15 -22.44
N ILE A 96 -17.57 -10.34 -23.04
CA ILE A 96 -16.35 -11.14 -22.88
C ILE A 96 -15.12 -10.38 -23.40
N LYS A 97 -15.23 -9.73 -24.57
CA LYS A 97 -14.12 -8.97 -25.15
C LYS A 97 -13.74 -7.79 -24.27
N ASP A 98 -14.72 -7.02 -23.82
CA ASP A 98 -14.50 -5.85 -22.97
C ASP A 98 -13.85 -6.27 -21.62
N LEU A 99 -14.28 -7.40 -21.05
CA LEU A 99 -13.67 -7.96 -19.84
C LEU A 99 -12.22 -8.40 -20.07
N GLN A 100 -11.90 -8.99 -21.23
CA GLN A 100 -10.52 -9.37 -21.56
C GLN A 100 -9.61 -8.15 -21.67
N GLU A 101 -10.07 -7.07 -22.31
CA GLU A 101 -9.33 -5.81 -22.41
C GLU A 101 -9.12 -5.17 -21.02
N ALA A 102 -10.15 -5.15 -20.18
CA ALA A 102 -10.05 -4.65 -18.80
C ALA A 102 -9.06 -5.48 -17.96
N MET A 103 -9.10 -6.82 -18.07
CA MET A 103 -8.17 -7.71 -17.38
C MET A 103 -6.72 -7.47 -17.82
N GLN A 104 -6.47 -7.24 -19.10
CA GLN A 104 -5.13 -6.91 -19.60
C GLN A 104 -4.63 -5.58 -19.00
N GLY A 105 -5.48 -4.55 -18.95
CA GLY A 105 -5.13 -3.26 -18.33
C GLY A 105 -4.80 -3.39 -16.83
N VAL A 106 -5.52 -4.24 -16.10
CA VAL A 106 -5.22 -4.54 -14.69
C VAL A 106 -3.89 -5.27 -14.55
N ALA A 107 -3.61 -6.26 -15.40
CA ALA A 107 -2.35 -7.01 -15.38
C ALA A 107 -1.13 -6.11 -15.66
N ASP A 108 -1.26 -5.18 -16.60
CA ASP A 108 -0.21 -4.20 -16.91
C ASP A 108 0.03 -3.25 -15.73
N THR A 109 -1.04 -2.73 -15.13
CA THR A 109 -0.97 -1.86 -13.95
C THR A 109 -0.30 -2.57 -12.77
N LEU A 110 -0.68 -3.83 -12.52
CA LEU A 110 -0.08 -4.64 -11.44
C LEU A 110 1.41 -4.89 -11.69
N SER A 111 1.79 -5.15 -12.95
CA SER A 111 3.18 -5.36 -13.34
C SER A 111 4.03 -4.10 -13.13
N GLN A 112 3.50 -2.93 -13.49
CA GLN A 112 4.15 -1.64 -13.24
C GLN A 112 4.28 -1.34 -11.74
N ALA A 113 3.21 -1.56 -10.98
CA ALA A 113 3.22 -1.36 -9.53
C ALA A 113 4.26 -2.28 -8.85
N SER A 114 4.34 -3.55 -9.26
CA SER A 114 5.31 -4.50 -8.72
C SER A 114 6.76 -4.07 -8.97
N ARG A 115 7.07 -3.56 -10.17
CA ARG A 115 8.40 -3.00 -10.48
C ARG A 115 8.73 -1.80 -9.59
N LYS A 116 7.78 -0.86 -9.48
CA LYS A 116 7.96 0.34 -8.64
C LYS A 116 8.18 0.00 -7.17
N VAL A 117 7.48 -1.02 -6.65
CA VAL A 117 7.71 -1.52 -5.28
C VAL A 117 9.13 -2.08 -5.14
N GLY A 118 9.62 -2.82 -6.13
CA GLY A 118 11.00 -3.32 -6.15
C GLY A 118 12.04 -2.19 -6.11
N GLU A 119 11.85 -1.15 -6.95
CA GLU A 119 12.72 0.03 -6.99
C GLU A 119 12.72 0.79 -5.66
N LEU A 120 11.54 1.05 -5.08
CA LEU A 120 11.42 1.72 -3.79
C LEU A 120 12.03 0.90 -2.64
N SER A 121 11.89 -0.42 -2.68
CA SER A 121 12.54 -1.31 -1.69
C SER A 121 14.08 -1.21 -1.79
N ALA A 122 14.63 -1.19 -2.99
CA ALA A 122 16.06 -1.03 -3.20
C ALA A 122 16.55 0.35 -2.74
N GLN A 123 15.82 1.43 -3.07
CA GLN A 123 16.13 2.79 -2.61
C GLN A 123 16.11 2.90 -1.09
N ASN A 124 15.10 2.33 -0.42
CA ASN A 124 15.02 2.35 1.04
C ASN A 124 16.20 1.62 1.70
N LYS A 125 16.63 0.48 1.14
CA LYS A 125 17.82 -0.23 1.65
C LYS A 125 19.09 0.60 1.48
N ALA A 126 19.24 1.28 0.35
CA ALA A 126 20.39 2.16 0.10
C ALA A 126 20.42 3.34 1.07
N LEU A 127 19.28 4.01 1.28
CA LEU A 127 19.16 5.12 2.23
C LEU A 127 19.42 4.67 3.67
N GLN A 128 18.96 3.49 4.07
CA GLN A 128 19.24 2.94 5.39
C GLN A 128 20.75 2.71 5.57
N ALA A 129 21.42 2.10 4.58
CA ALA A 129 22.87 1.89 4.64
C ALA A 129 23.66 3.20 4.68
N GLU A 130 23.24 4.23 3.93
CA GLU A 130 23.85 5.56 3.97
C GLU A 130 23.67 6.22 5.34
N ALA A 131 22.47 6.14 5.93
CA ALA A 131 22.20 6.67 7.25
C ALA A 131 23.03 5.97 8.34
N GLU A 132 23.14 4.64 8.29
CA GLU A 132 23.97 3.84 9.21
C GLU A 132 25.46 4.22 9.07
N ALA A 133 25.96 4.36 7.85
CA ALA A 133 27.35 4.77 7.60
C ALA A 133 27.62 6.20 8.11
N ALA A 134 26.69 7.13 7.90
CA ALA A 134 26.80 8.50 8.40
C ALA A 134 26.78 8.55 9.93
N ALA A 135 25.91 7.77 10.57
CA ALA A 135 25.84 7.66 12.02
C ALA A 135 27.13 7.08 12.61
N GLN A 136 27.69 6.02 12.00
CA GLN A 136 28.94 5.43 12.44
C GLN A 136 30.10 6.43 12.32
N LYS A 137 30.20 7.15 11.20
CA LYS A 137 31.22 8.18 11.01
C LYS A 137 31.12 9.30 12.06
N ALA A 138 29.91 9.71 12.41
CA ALA A 138 29.70 10.71 13.47
C ALA A 138 30.11 10.18 14.84
N LEU A 139 29.81 8.91 15.15
CA LEU A 139 30.22 8.25 16.39
C LEU A 139 31.74 8.16 16.50
N ASP A 140 32.42 7.75 15.44
CA ASP A 140 33.88 7.66 15.39
C ASP A 140 34.53 9.05 15.59
N ALA A 141 33.95 10.09 14.98
CA ALA A 141 34.44 11.46 15.16
C ALA A 141 34.25 11.96 16.61
N LEU A 142 33.14 11.61 17.27
CA LEU A 142 32.91 11.94 18.68
C LEU A 142 33.88 11.20 19.59
N ASN A 143 34.11 9.91 19.35
CA ASN A 143 35.07 9.12 20.14
C ASN A 143 36.48 9.70 20.04
N ASN A 144 36.95 10.03 18.84
CA ASN A 144 38.24 10.69 18.64
C ASN A 144 38.34 12.03 19.40
N LYS A 145 37.27 12.84 19.41
CA LYS A 145 37.25 14.09 20.18
C LYS A 145 37.29 13.84 21.68
N ASN A 146 36.57 12.84 22.17
CA ASN A 146 36.58 12.49 23.58
C ASN A 146 37.97 12.02 24.04
N GLU A 147 38.68 11.24 23.22
CA GLU A 147 40.07 10.85 23.50
C GLU A 147 41.00 12.07 23.57
N GLN A 148 40.87 13.02 22.63
CA GLN A 148 41.63 14.27 22.67
C GLN A 148 41.34 15.10 23.92
N ILE A 149 40.06 15.20 24.31
CA ILE A 149 39.66 15.90 25.53
C ILE A 149 40.27 15.24 26.77
N ALA A 150 40.22 13.90 26.86
CA ALA A 150 40.82 13.18 27.97
C ALA A 150 42.33 13.41 28.05
N LYS A 151 43.03 13.42 26.91
CA LYS A 151 44.46 13.71 26.86
C LYS A 151 44.77 15.14 27.34
N LEU A 152 44.04 16.14 26.84
CA LEU A 152 44.20 17.53 27.26
C LEU A 152 43.86 17.75 28.73
N ALA A 153 42.88 17.01 29.27
CA ALA A 153 42.56 17.06 30.69
C ALA A 153 43.74 16.57 31.54
N ASN A 154 44.34 15.44 31.20
CA ASN A 154 45.53 14.93 31.87
C ASN A 154 46.72 15.89 31.75
N GLU A 155 46.99 16.42 30.54
CA GLU A 155 48.05 17.40 30.32
C GLU A 155 47.84 18.68 31.17
N ASN A 156 46.60 19.12 31.36
CA ASN A 156 46.28 20.25 32.23
C ASN A 156 46.51 19.94 33.71
N ASP A 157 46.18 18.73 34.17
CA ASP A 157 46.43 18.30 35.54
C ASP A 157 47.94 18.24 35.82
N ASP A 158 48.74 17.68 34.91
CA ASP A 158 50.21 17.65 35.00
C ASP A 158 50.81 19.07 35.04
N LEU A 159 50.31 19.98 34.18
CA LEU A 159 50.74 21.37 34.17
C LEU A 159 50.38 22.10 35.47
N LYS A 160 49.22 21.81 36.04
CA LYS A 160 48.79 22.39 37.31
C LYS A 160 49.71 21.94 38.45
N GLU A 161 50.03 20.66 38.52
CA GLU A 161 50.97 20.12 39.52
C GLU A 161 52.37 20.73 39.36
N ALA A 162 52.84 20.90 38.12
CA ALA A 162 54.11 21.58 37.85
C ALA A 162 54.11 23.06 38.29
N ILE A 163 53.01 23.78 38.06
CA ILE A 163 52.85 25.17 38.51
C ILE A 163 52.84 25.24 40.04
N GLU A 164 52.12 24.36 40.73
CA GLU A 164 52.09 24.29 42.19
C GLU A 164 53.52 24.07 42.74
N GLY A 165 54.31 23.16 42.15
CA GLY A 165 55.72 22.96 42.52
C GLY A 165 56.62 24.18 42.29
N TYR A 166 56.44 24.92 41.18
CA TYR A 166 57.18 26.16 40.95
C TYR A 166 56.78 27.26 41.94
N VAL A 167 55.50 27.36 42.30
CA VAL A 167 55.02 28.33 43.30
C VAL A 167 55.67 28.05 44.65
N ASP A 168 55.72 26.79 45.09
CA ASP A 168 56.38 26.41 46.34
C ASP A 168 57.87 26.77 46.34
N THR A 169 58.56 26.50 45.22
CA THR A 169 59.97 26.85 45.03
C THR A 169 60.21 28.36 45.13
N ILE A 170 59.35 29.17 44.50
CA ILE A 170 59.44 30.64 44.55
C ILE A 170 59.19 31.15 45.97
N GLN A 171 58.19 30.59 46.67
CA GLN A 171 57.90 30.97 48.05
C GLN A 171 59.08 30.64 48.97
N GLN A 172 59.72 29.47 48.81
CA GLN A 172 60.90 29.11 49.57
C GLN A 172 62.07 30.07 49.28
N ALA A 173 62.38 30.30 48.01
CA ALA A 173 63.43 31.24 47.60
C ALA A 173 63.21 32.65 48.17
N SER A 174 61.95 33.12 48.20
CA SER A 174 61.58 34.42 48.78
C SER A 174 61.84 34.50 50.29
N ARG A 175 61.58 33.40 51.03
CA ARG A 175 61.91 33.30 52.46
C ARG A 175 63.42 33.34 52.67
N GLU A 176 64.18 32.60 51.87
CA GLU A 176 65.65 32.58 51.95
C GLU A 176 66.27 33.95 51.63
N VAL A 177 65.78 34.64 50.60
CA VAL A 177 66.21 36.02 50.29
C VAL A 177 65.96 36.96 51.46
N THR A 178 64.78 36.86 52.08
CA THR A 178 64.43 37.69 53.25
C THR A 178 65.36 37.41 54.43
N ALA A 179 65.65 36.14 54.71
CA ALA A 179 66.58 35.74 55.77
C ALA A 179 67.98 36.29 55.51
N LYS A 180 68.51 36.13 54.29
CA LYS A 180 69.82 36.70 53.91
C LYS A 180 69.84 38.23 53.99
N GLN A 181 68.74 38.90 53.64
CA GLN A 181 68.64 40.35 53.77
C GLN A 181 68.76 40.79 55.25
N GLN A 182 68.14 40.05 56.17
CA GLN A 182 68.25 40.30 57.62
C GLN A 182 69.67 40.02 58.13
N GLU A 183 70.31 38.93 57.68
CA GLU A 183 71.70 38.62 58.01
C GLU A 183 72.67 39.72 57.53
N ILE A 184 72.49 40.22 56.31
CA ILE A 184 73.29 41.32 55.76
C ILE A 184 73.10 42.59 56.60
N ALA A 185 71.85 42.94 56.94
CA ALA A 185 71.57 44.12 57.76
C ALA A 185 72.22 44.01 59.15
N ALA A 186 72.18 42.82 59.77
CA ALA A 186 72.84 42.57 61.05
C ALA A 186 74.37 42.67 60.94
N ALA A 187 74.96 42.10 59.89
CA ALA A 187 76.39 42.18 59.63
C ALA A 187 76.86 43.63 59.39
N GLN A 188 76.07 44.43 58.65
CA GLN A 188 76.34 45.86 58.44
C GLN A 188 76.36 46.63 59.77
N LEU A 189 75.37 46.41 60.63
CA LEU A 189 75.31 47.04 61.95
C LEU A 189 76.51 46.67 62.85
N GLN A 190 76.92 45.39 62.83
CA GLN A 190 78.12 44.95 63.55
C GLN A 190 79.38 45.61 63.01
N LEU A 191 79.51 45.73 61.69
CA LEU A 191 80.66 46.34 61.04
C LEU A 191 80.74 47.84 61.36
N GLU A 192 79.61 48.55 61.36
CA GLU A 192 79.52 49.95 61.78
C GLU A 192 79.91 50.14 63.26
N THR A 193 79.42 49.26 64.14
CA THR A 193 79.79 49.26 65.57
C THR A 193 81.29 49.03 65.75
N LYS A 194 81.88 48.08 65.02
CA LYS A 194 83.32 47.79 65.07
C LYS A 194 84.17 48.93 64.51
N ASN A 195 83.74 49.59 63.45
CA ASN A 195 84.42 50.77 62.93
C ASN A 195 84.41 51.93 63.93
N ALA A 196 83.28 52.16 64.63
CA ALA A 196 83.21 53.15 65.70
C ALA A 196 84.13 52.82 66.88
N GLU A 197 84.24 51.54 67.26
CA GLU A 197 85.17 51.06 68.28
C GLU A 197 86.63 51.31 67.87
N ILE A 198 86.98 51.06 66.60
CA ILE A 198 88.33 51.33 66.06
C ILE A 198 88.67 52.83 66.09
N GLU A 199 87.75 53.71 65.68
CA GLU A 199 88.00 55.16 65.73
C GLU A 199 88.20 55.68 67.16
N ASN A 200 87.40 55.19 68.13
CA ASN A 200 87.62 55.53 69.53
C ASN A 200 89.00 55.05 70.06
N LEU A 201 89.42 53.84 69.68
CA LEU A 201 90.74 53.33 70.06
C LEU A 201 91.87 54.17 69.44
N LYS A 202 91.74 54.58 68.18
CA LYS A 202 92.72 55.48 67.53
C LYS A 202 92.85 56.81 68.28
N LEU A 203 91.72 57.45 68.63
CA LEU A 203 91.72 58.69 69.41
C LEU A 203 92.40 58.51 70.77
N GLN A 204 92.15 57.37 71.44
CA GLN A 204 92.83 57.04 72.70
C GLN A 204 94.34 56.86 72.51
N ASP A 205 94.76 56.18 71.44
CA ASP A 205 96.19 55.99 71.14
C ASP A 205 96.88 57.31 70.78
N GLU A 206 96.22 58.21 70.03
CA GLU A 206 96.70 59.57 69.75
C GLU A 206 96.86 60.38 71.04
N MET A 207 95.86 60.40 71.92
CA MET A 207 95.95 61.08 73.22
C MET A 207 97.10 60.56 74.08
N LYS A 208 97.32 59.24 74.11
CA LYS A 208 98.45 58.64 74.83
C LYS A 208 99.79 59.02 74.20
N ALA A 209 99.88 59.06 72.87
CA ALA A 209 101.09 59.47 72.17
C ALA A 209 101.42 60.95 72.46
N GLU A 210 100.42 61.83 72.51
CA GLU A 210 100.60 63.23 72.93
C GLU A 210 101.05 63.34 74.39
N GLU A 211 100.48 62.55 75.30
CA GLU A 211 100.89 62.51 76.71
C GLU A 211 102.34 62.05 76.87
N ILE A 212 102.76 61.01 76.15
CA ILE A 212 104.16 60.55 76.10
C ILE A 212 105.07 61.66 75.57
N ALA A 213 104.73 62.29 74.44
CA ALA A 213 105.54 63.36 73.85
C ALA A 213 105.68 64.57 74.80
N LYS A 214 104.63 64.90 75.54
CA LYS A 214 104.68 65.95 76.56
C LYS A 214 105.63 65.59 77.71
N LEU A 215 105.54 64.37 78.24
CA LEU A 215 106.45 63.88 79.29
C LEU A 215 107.91 63.83 78.83
N GLU A 216 108.17 63.48 77.57
CA GLU A 216 109.52 63.51 76.98
C GLU A 216 110.07 64.93 76.78
N SER A 217 109.22 65.93 76.56
CA SER A 217 109.62 67.34 76.44
C SER A 217 109.89 68.03 77.79
N GLU A 218 109.41 67.44 78.88
CA GLU A 218 109.57 67.93 80.26
C GLU A 218 110.74 67.26 81.02
N ALA A 219 111.48 66.35 80.37
CA ALA A 219 112.66 65.62 80.88
C ALA A 219 113.98 66.17 80.32
#